data_AF-A0A923Y852-F1
#
_entry.id   AF-A0A923Y852-F1
#
_cell.length_a   1.000
_cell.length_b   1.000
_cell.length_c   1.000
_cell.angle_alpha   90.00
_cell.angle_beta   90.00
_cell.angle_gamma   90.00
#
_symmetry.space_group_name_H-M   'P 1'
#
loop_
_entity.id
_entity.type
_entity.pdbx_description
1 polymer ?
#
loop_
_entity_poly.entity_id
_entity_poly.type
_entity_poly.pdbx_seq_one_letter_code
_entity_poly.pdbx_strand_id
1 'polypeptide(L)'
;QTIGRHHQYPDGFMLYCGTMFAPVQDRDGPGQGFTHHIGDTVTISAPALSALTNVVRLSTEAPPWTFGTAALMRNLAGRDLI
;
A
#
# COMPACT_ATOMS: atom_id res chain seq x y z
N GLN A 1 -6.93 -9.76 -19.74
CA GLN A 1 -7.76 -10.63 -18.88
C GLN A 1 -7.03 -10.78 -17.55
N THR A 2 -7.60 -10.25 -16.46
CA THR A 2 -7.02 -10.22 -15.11
C THR A 2 -6.97 -11.60 -14.44
N ILE A 3 -7.86 -12.52 -14.87
CA ILE A 3 -7.80 -13.96 -14.57
C ILE A 3 -7.85 -14.75 -15.88
N GLY A 4 -6.99 -15.77 -15.99
CA GLY A 4 -6.99 -16.72 -17.11
C GLY A 4 -5.75 -17.63 -17.07
N ARG A 5 -5.53 -18.45 -18.10
CA ARG A 5 -4.38 -19.39 -18.12
C ARG A 5 -3.01 -18.71 -17.85
N HIS A 6 -2.92 -17.41 -18.13
CA HIS A 6 -1.73 -16.59 -17.99
C HIS A 6 -1.72 -15.65 -16.77
N HIS A 7 -2.83 -15.53 -16.03
CA HIS A 7 -2.93 -14.70 -14.82
C HIS A 7 -3.72 -15.48 -13.74
N GLN A 8 -2.98 -16.13 -12.84
CA GLN A 8 -3.49 -17.12 -11.88
C GLN A 8 -3.47 -16.59 -10.44
N TYR A 9 -3.99 -15.38 -10.18
CA TYR A 9 -4.00 -14.87 -8.81
C TYR A 9 -5.10 -15.59 -8.01
N PRO A 10 -4.73 -16.30 -6.94
CA PRO A 10 -5.59 -17.33 -6.37
C PRO A 10 -6.69 -16.79 -5.46
N ASP A 11 -6.52 -15.61 -4.83
CA ASP A 11 -7.54 -14.93 -4.02
C ASP A 11 -7.25 -13.43 -3.88
N GLY A 12 -8.30 -12.60 -3.95
CA GLY A 12 -8.24 -11.18 -3.58
C GLY A 12 -7.61 -10.27 -4.65
N PHE A 13 -8.41 -9.86 -5.63
CA PHE A 13 -8.05 -8.75 -6.51
C PHE A 13 -8.38 -7.42 -5.85
N MET A 14 -7.49 -6.44 -6.05
CA MET A 14 -7.78 -5.04 -5.77
C MET A 14 -7.58 -4.22 -7.04
N LEU A 15 -8.54 -3.37 -7.33
CA LEU A 15 -8.43 -2.36 -8.38
C LEU A 15 -7.89 -1.08 -7.74
N TYR A 16 -6.76 -0.60 -8.24
CA TYR A 16 -6.29 0.74 -7.91
C TYR A 16 -7.09 1.76 -8.71
N CYS A 17 -7.90 2.58 -8.04
CA CYS A 17 -8.78 3.57 -8.67
C CYS A 17 -8.08 4.90 -9.03
N GLY A 18 -6.74 4.96 -8.93
CA GLY A 18 -5.95 6.17 -9.12
C GLY A 18 -5.84 7.05 -7.86
N THR A 19 -5.11 8.15 -7.98
CA THR A 19 -4.96 9.17 -6.93
C THR A 19 -5.52 10.51 -7.41
N MET A 20 -6.19 11.24 -6.52
CA MET A 20 -6.70 12.60 -6.78
C MET A 20 -5.66 13.69 -6.50
N PHE A 21 -4.50 13.33 -5.96
CA PHE A 21 -3.43 14.27 -5.66
C PHE A 21 -2.08 13.72 -6.13
N ALA A 22 -1.22 14.63 -6.61
CA ALA A 22 0.16 14.36 -6.96
C ALA A 22 1.08 15.20 -6.05
N PRO A 23 2.17 14.63 -5.51
CA PRO A 23 3.12 15.39 -4.73
C PRO A 23 3.97 16.24 -5.68
N VAL A 24 3.55 17.48 -5.90
CA VAL A 24 4.20 18.41 -6.86
C VAL A 24 5.16 19.40 -6.19
N GLN A 25 5.21 19.41 -4.86
CA GLN A 25 6.06 20.33 -4.12
C GLN A 25 7.50 19.83 -4.10
N ASP A 26 8.43 20.69 -4.50
CA ASP A 26 9.85 20.42 -4.47
C ASP A 26 10.29 20.04 -3.05
N ARG A 27 10.96 18.89 -2.94
CA ARG A 27 11.54 18.42 -1.68
C ARG A 27 12.99 18.84 -1.51
N ASP A 28 13.82 18.55 -2.51
CA ASP A 28 15.28 18.65 -2.42
C ASP A 28 15.84 19.91 -3.12
N GLY A 29 15.03 20.58 -3.94
CA GLY A 29 15.40 21.86 -4.54
C GLY A 29 14.46 22.28 -5.67
N PRO A 30 14.54 23.56 -6.10
CA PRO A 30 13.64 24.11 -7.11
C PRO A 30 13.61 23.30 -8.41
N GLY A 31 12.41 22.92 -8.85
CA GLY A 31 12.15 22.17 -10.08
C GLY A 31 12.48 20.67 -10.04
N GLN A 32 12.85 20.12 -8.89
CA GLN A 32 13.19 18.69 -8.76
C GLN A 32 11.98 17.80 -8.44
N GLY A 33 10.85 18.40 -8.08
CA GLY A 33 9.65 17.71 -7.65
C GLY A 33 9.83 17.02 -6.30
N PHE A 34 8.88 16.13 -6.01
CA PHE A 34 8.90 15.30 -4.81
C PHE A 34 9.40 13.91 -5.14
N THR A 35 10.27 13.37 -4.27
CA THR A 35 10.58 11.95 -4.23
C THR A 35 10.65 11.48 -2.79
N HIS A 36 10.45 10.18 -2.58
CA HIS A 36 10.64 9.58 -1.27
C HIS A 36 12.13 9.35 -0.99
N HIS A 37 12.51 9.50 0.28
CA HIS A 37 13.80 9.05 0.79
C HIS A 37 13.60 7.80 1.65
N ILE A 38 14.66 6.99 1.79
CA ILE A 38 14.65 5.85 2.71
C ILE A 38 14.41 6.34 4.14
N GLY A 39 13.51 5.65 4.85
CA GLY A 39 13.11 6.02 6.21
C GLY A 39 11.92 6.98 6.29
N ASP A 40 11.45 7.52 5.15
CA ASP A 40 10.18 8.27 5.13
C ASP A 40 9.05 7.42 5.70
N THR A 41 8.19 8.02 6.52
CA THR A 41 6.94 7.40 6.94
C THR A 41 5.80 7.97 6.09
N VAL A 42 5.20 7.11 5.27
CA VAL A 42 4.07 7.47 4.40
C VAL A 42 2.79 6.97 5.04
N THR A 43 1.90 7.91 5.36
CA THR A 43 0.58 7.61 5.92
C THR A 43 -0.51 8.03 4.94
N ILE A 44 -1.39 7.10 4.59
CA ILE A 44 -2.58 7.35 3.77
C ILE A 44 -3.78 7.00 4.62
N SER A 45 -4.72 7.93 4.78
CA SER A 45 -5.90 7.71 5.64
C SER A 45 -7.21 8.03 4.94
N ALA A 46 -8.25 7.27 5.27
CA ALA A 46 -9.63 7.55 4.90
C ALA A 46 -10.53 7.30 6.11
N PRO A 47 -11.56 8.12 6.38
CA PRO A 47 -12.41 7.97 7.56
C PRO A 47 -12.98 6.56 7.76
N ALA A 48 -13.34 5.87 6.66
CA ALA A 48 -13.90 4.52 6.71
C ALA A 48 -12.85 3.41 6.91
N LEU A 49 -11.56 3.67 6.64
CA LEU A 49 -10.50 2.65 6.62
C LEU A 49 -9.37 2.95 7.63
N SER A 50 -9.51 3.99 8.44
CA SER A 50 -8.43 4.52 9.29
C SER A 50 -7.20 4.91 8.45
N ALA A 51 -6.01 4.44 8.80
CA ALA A 51 -4.76 4.79 8.13
C ALA A 51 -3.92 3.55 7.76
N LEU A 52 -3.35 3.58 6.56
CA LEU A 52 -2.27 2.72 6.11
C LEU A 52 -0.95 3.49 6.27
N THR A 53 -0.05 2.99 7.12
CA THR A 53 1.25 3.61 7.37
C THR A 53 2.37 2.65 6.97
N ASN A 54 3.31 3.12 6.15
CA ASN A 54 4.48 2.34 5.73
C ASN A 54 5.76 3.18 5.88
N VAL A 55 6.86 2.52 6.18
CA VAL A 55 8.19 3.12 6.13
C VAL A 55 8.83 2.79 4.79
N VAL A 56 9.33 3.81 4.08
CA VAL A 56 9.99 3.65 2.79
C VAL A 56 11.30 2.91 2.97
N ARG A 57 11.42 1.78 2.26
CA ARG A 57 12.59 0.91 2.26
C ARG A 57 12.82 0.34 0.87
N LEU A 58 14.07 -0.06 0.58
CA LEU A 58 14.37 -0.82 -0.62
C LEU A 58 13.67 -2.18 -0.58
N SER A 59 13.06 -2.58 -1.69
CA SER A 59 12.33 -3.85 -1.80
C SER A 59 13.21 -5.07 -1.53
N THR A 60 14.50 -4.98 -1.85
CA THR A 60 15.52 -6.01 -1.57
C THR A 60 15.86 -6.16 -0.09
N GLU A 61 15.54 -5.15 0.73
CA GLU A 61 15.80 -5.14 2.17
C GLU A 61 14.53 -5.24 3.01
N ALA A 62 13.35 -5.19 2.37
CA ALA A 62 12.08 -5.36 3.05
C ALA A 62 11.93 -6.83 3.49
N PRO A 63 11.41 -7.09 4.71
CA PRO A 63 11.14 -8.46 5.12
C PRO A 63 10.07 -9.09 4.23
N PRO A 64 10.13 -10.42 4.00
CA PRO A 64 9.07 -11.13 3.30
C PRO A 64 7.71 -10.90 3.95
N TRP A 65 6.66 -10.79 3.14
CA TRP A 65 5.31 -10.62 3.65
C TRP A 65 4.82 -11.90 4.32
N THR A 66 4.37 -11.77 5.58
CA THR A 66 3.76 -12.87 6.35
C THR A 66 2.27 -12.64 6.60
N PHE A 67 1.74 -11.48 6.20
CA PHE A 67 0.37 -11.05 6.43
C PHE A 67 -0.27 -10.61 5.11
N GLY A 68 -1.32 -11.31 4.69
CA GLY A 68 -2.10 -11.02 3.48
C GLY A 68 -3.60 -10.99 3.75
N THR A 69 -4.44 -10.87 2.71
CA THR A 69 -5.90 -10.66 2.84
C THR A 69 -6.59 -11.68 3.75
N ALA A 70 -6.26 -12.97 3.65
CA ALA A 70 -6.86 -13.98 4.52
C ALA A 70 -6.44 -13.81 6.00
N ALA A 71 -5.19 -13.39 6.25
CA ALA A 71 -4.73 -13.08 7.61
C ALA A 71 -5.42 -11.82 8.15
N LEU A 72 -5.68 -10.83 7.30
CA LEU A 72 -6.49 -9.66 7.64
C LEU A 72 -7.90 -10.05 8.06
N MET A 73 -8.62 -10.79 7.22
CA MET A 73 -10.00 -11.19 7.53
C MET A 73 -10.07 -12.03 8.81
N ARG A 74 -9.11 -12.95 9.03
CA ARG A 74 -9.01 -13.69 10.31
C ARG A 74 -8.72 -12.79 11.50
N ASN A 75 -7.85 -11.78 11.36
CA ASN A 75 -7.57 -10.82 12.42
C ASN A 75 -8.80 -10.00 12.80
N LEU A 76 -9.55 -9.53 11.81
CA LEU A 76 -10.78 -8.75 12.02
C LEU A 76 -11.87 -9.58 12.71
N ALA A 77 -12.13 -10.80 12.22
CA ALA A 77 -13.12 -11.70 12.83
C ALA A 77 -12.74 -12.09 14.27
N GLY A 78 -11.45 -12.37 14.53
CA GLY A 78 -10.96 -12.68 15.87
C GLY A 78 -11.04 -11.50 16.86
N ARG A 79 -11.34 -10.30 16.37
CA ARG A 79 -11.50 -9.06 17.16
C ARG A 79 -12.94 -8.53 17.13
N ASP A 80 -13.89 -9.30 16.59
CA ASP A 80 -15.30 -8.92 16.47
C ASP A 80 -15.53 -7.61 15.69
N LEU A 81 -14.74 -7.41 14.63
CA LEU A 81 -14.84 -6.24 13.74
C LEU A 81 -15.56 -6.55 12.42
N ILE A 82 -15.80 -7.84 12.13
CA ILE A 82 -16.61 -8.40 11.03
C ILE A 82 -17.25 -9.71 11.47
#